data_AF-A0AAV0YGL3-F1
#
_entry.id   AF-A0AAV0YGL3-F1
#
_cell.length_a   1.000
_cell.length_b   1.000
_cell.length_c   1.000
_cell.angle_alpha   90.00
_cell.angle_beta   90.00
_cell.angle_gamma   90.00
#
_symmetry.space_group_name_H-M   'P 1'
#
loop_
_entity.id
_entity.type
_entity.pdbx_description
1 polymer ?
#
loop_
_entity_poly.entity_id
_entity_poly.type
_entity_poly.pdbx_seq_one_letter_code
_entity_poly.pdbx_strand_id
1 'polypeptide(L)'
;MAHIKERTKWANGISGTNEILVVIGKFLPPSQDFFHRQSQLFPSLIVSITTFQMVSSDEALHASPGKKRKLEMEQNVELVDRISHLPDHVVHHVLSFLRNPKDAIRTSSFSKRWKALWDSYAMLVFDELKFAARFGLEDGSNKEIMFREYVSDSLLRYLANNSQMYKLFIHMTSFELTDTPLVDSWLTSAVSQDIKEIDLHVGFQGSKRYTLPHAVFSSETLTGLRLSGCILQSCGDILLPRLQKLYLRKLQLAEHTVIGLISRCPLIEDLRFIQCSGLKFLIIYHDSLNRVEIHNCNQLKRVDVIASNLETFWFSGKKSTSCKVGLDHCKSLKKLTLEHPQVTRDFFETKFTRFPLLEKLDLFVSDNMKSITIYNRCLQRIALKGCTKLTYAQITAPKLVSFELKGDNMPYIDFHPFRLTDAKVSLVSKSEHRHIGLGIGNKLWHMMRPFILKFSSEGFKLIMHSKKNIIIHEDLSNVKFPPLHDLSFEIIKSSACIQDVLYGLLRTLHPVSVSIISSSDSKFSESVYEMMKIKDEDPICCRYNTSKNKCWRHFLKEVKNENWEDMLEIVEASEDEITSTLYFWLQLSYSTTEPRQLTHFRLNWDTHEPVLET
;
A
#
# COMPACT_ATOMS: atom_id res chain seq x y z
N MET A 1 -1.67 -18.37 -50.03
CA MET A 1 -0.23 -18.13 -50.30
C MET A 1 -0.07 -16.65 -50.55
N ALA A 2 0.61 -15.86 -49.73
CA ALA A 2 1.33 -16.10 -48.49
C ALA A 2 1.24 -14.76 -47.71
N HIS A 3 0.69 -14.65 -46.49
CA HIS A 3 0.81 -15.57 -45.35
C HIS A 3 2.27 -15.95 -45.07
N ILE A 4 3.18 -14.96 -45.05
CA ILE A 4 4.48 -14.93 -44.36
C ILE A 4 4.91 -13.46 -44.42
N LYS A 5 4.63 -12.66 -43.37
CA LYS A 5 5.42 -11.44 -43.08
C LYS A 5 5.15 -10.78 -41.72
N GLU A 6 4.11 -11.17 -40.99
CA GLU A 6 3.88 -10.67 -39.61
C GLU A 6 4.19 -11.70 -38.50
N ARG A 7 4.86 -12.82 -38.82
CA ARG A 7 5.18 -13.88 -37.84
C ARG A 7 6.61 -13.88 -37.29
N THR A 8 7.42 -12.86 -37.53
CA THR A 8 8.86 -12.86 -37.17
C THR A 8 9.33 -11.62 -36.41
N LYS A 9 8.54 -11.13 -35.44
CA LYS A 9 9.05 -10.22 -34.39
C LYS A 9 8.79 -10.67 -32.95
N TRP A 10 8.30 -11.89 -32.75
CA TRP A 10 8.05 -12.48 -31.42
C TRP A 10 8.97 -13.67 -31.14
N ALA A 11 10.19 -13.62 -31.68
CA ALA A 11 11.26 -14.58 -31.43
C ALA A 11 12.50 -13.80 -30.99
N ASN A 12 12.44 -13.28 -29.76
CA ASN A 12 13.59 -13.00 -28.90
C ASN A 12 13.05 -13.09 -27.46
N GLY A 13 12.74 -14.32 -27.08
CA GLY A 13 12.44 -14.69 -25.71
C GLY A 13 13.70 -14.57 -24.87
N ILE A 14 13.53 -14.02 -23.67
CA ILE A 14 14.35 -14.07 -22.44
C ILE A 14 14.23 -12.74 -21.64
N SER A 15 13.85 -11.60 -22.25
CA SER A 15 13.62 -10.37 -21.47
C SER A 15 12.22 -10.25 -20.83
N GLY A 16 11.20 -10.86 -21.42
CA GLY A 16 9.81 -10.74 -20.96
C GLY A 16 9.48 -11.53 -19.68
N THR A 17 10.16 -12.64 -19.44
CA THR A 17 9.95 -13.47 -18.23
C THR A 17 10.39 -12.75 -16.95
N ASN A 18 11.42 -11.91 -17.02
CA ASN A 18 11.93 -11.14 -15.89
C ASN A 18 10.97 -10.02 -15.46
N GLU A 19 10.31 -9.35 -16.41
CA GLU A 19 9.31 -8.33 -16.08
C GLU A 19 8.04 -8.94 -15.47
N ILE A 20 7.62 -10.12 -15.92
CA ILE A 20 6.37 -10.73 -15.46
C ILE A 20 6.51 -11.32 -14.05
N LEU A 21 7.67 -11.90 -13.69
CA LEU A 21 7.96 -12.33 -12.32
C LEU A 21 8.04 -11.14 -11.35
N VAL A 22 8.60 -10.01 -11.79
CA VAL A 22 8.60 -8.75 -11.04
C VAL A 22 7.17 -8.20 -10.87
N VAL A 23 6.31 -8.35 -11.86
CA VAL A 23 4.89 -7.96 -11.78
C VAL A 23 4.14 -8.82 -10.75
N ILE A 24 4.35 -10.14 -10.74
CA ILE A 24 3.77 -11.03 -9.72
C ILE A 24 4.28 -10.69 -8.32
N GLY A 25 5.59 -10.43 -8.18
CA GLY A 25 6.20 -9.99 -6.93
C GLY A 25 5.71 -8.62 -6.43
N LYS A 26 5.33 -7.70 -7.34
CA LYS A 26 4.76 -6.38 -7.02
C LYS A 26 3.29 -6.40 -6.60
N PHE A 27 2.54 -7.44 -6.98
CA PHE A 27 1.11 -7.59 -6.63
C PHE A 27 0.86 -8.47 -5.40
N LEU A 28 1.88 -9.20 -4.92
CA LEU A 28 1.88 -9.74 -3.57
C LEU A 28 2.06 -8.58 -2.57
N PRO A 29 1.25 -8.50 -1.50
CA PRO A 29 1.38 -7.42 -0.53
C PRO A 29 2.78 -7.40 0.08
N PRO A 30 3.37 -6.22 0.37
CA PRO A 30 4.67 -6.13 1.04
C PRO A 30 4.49 -6.51 2.51
N SER A 31 4.41 -7.80 2.78
CA SER A 31 4.50 -8.36 4.12
C SER A 31 5.29 -9.66 4.02
N GLN A 32 6.46 -9.68 4.66
CA GLN A 32 7.34 -10.86 4.71
C GLN A 32 6.63 -12.12 5.25
N ASP A 33 5.48 -11.98 5.93
CA ASP A 33 4.62 -13.09 6.38
C ASP A 33 3.97 -13.91 5.25
N PHE A 34 3.88 -13.39 4.03
CA PHE A 34 3.34 -14.16 2.89
C PHE A 34 4.30 -15.31 2.50
N PHE A 35 5.60 -15.06 2.54
CA PHE A 35 6.63 -16.08 2.30
C PHE A 35 6.74 -17.06 3.46
N HIS A 36 6.49 -16.62 4.70
CA HIS A 36 6.61 -17.46 5.88
C HIS A 36 5.42 -18.43 6.10
N ARG A 37 4.21 -18.12 5.60
CA ARG A 37 3.09 -19.09 5.57
C ARG A 37 3.17 -20.06 4.37
N GLN A 38 3.77 -19.67 3.24
CA GLN A 38 3.99 -20.57 2.10
C GLN A 38 5.22 -21.49 2.25
N SER A 39 6.14 -21.19 3.17
CA SER A 39 7.30 -22.04 3.45
C SER A 39 6.95 -23.43 3.98
N GLN A 40 5.70 -23.66 4.43
CA GLN A 40 5.21 -24.98 4.82
C GLN A 40 4.43 -25.71 3.71
N LEU A 41 4.01 -25.03 2.64
CA LEU A 41 3.21 -25.65 1.57
C LEU A 41 3.98 -25.85 0.26
N PHE A 42 4.96 -25.02 -0.09
CA PHE A 42 5.75 -25.21 -1.30
C PHE A 42 7.20 -24.67 -1.15
N PRO A 43 8.13 -25.46 -0.59
CA PRO A 43 9.56 -25.12 -0.47
C PRO A 43 10.21 -24.79 -1.84
N SER A 44 9.59 -25.29 -2.91
CA SER A 44 10.08 -25.25 -4.27
C SER A 44 9.92 -23.90 -4.99
N LEU A 45 8.94 -23.08 -4.60
CA LEU A 45 8.72 -21.77 -5.23
C LEU A 45 9.71 -20.71 -4.73
N ILE A 46 10.10 -20.80 -3.44
CA ILE A 46 11.02 -19.86 -2.80
C ILE A 46 12.43 -20.03 -3.35
N VAL A 47 12.90 -21.27 -3.51
CA VAL A 47 14.23 -21.58 -4.07
C VAL A 47 14.37 -20.99 -5.47
N SER A 48 13.36 -21.11 -6.34
CA SER A 48 13.44 -20.55 -7.70
C SER A 48 13.49 -19.01 -7.73
N ILE A 49 12.98 -18.31 -6.71
CA ILE A 49 13.04 -16.84 -6.61
C ILE A 49 14.37 -16.38 -5.99
N THR A 50 14.86 -17.05 -4.96
CA THR A 50 16.15 -16.72 -4.33
C THR A 50 17.35 -17.09 -5.21
N THR A 51 17.32 -18.22 -5.93
CA THR A 51 18.40 -18.56 -6.88
C THR A 51 18.45 -17.57 -8.04
N PHE A 52 17.30 -17.02 -8.48
CA PHE A 52 17.27 -16.02 -9.55
C PHE A 52 17.74 -14.62 -9.08
N GLN A 53 17.51 -14.26 -7.82
CA GLN A 53 18.08 -13.03 -7.24
C GLN A 53 19.60 -13.12 -7.02
N MET A 54 20.15 -14.30 -6.73
CA MET A 54 21.59 -14.46 -6.56
C MET A 54 22.37 -14.40 -7.88
N VAL A 55 21.78 -14.77 -9.02
CA VAL A 55 22.49 -14.81 -10.32
C VAL A 55 22.57 -13.43 -11.00
N SER A 56 21.91 -12.39 -10.48
CA SER A 56 21.97 -11.04 -11.06
C SER A 56 23.02 -10.11 -10.42
N SER A 57 23.95 -10.65 -9.63
CA SER A 57 25.02 -9.88 -8.97
C SER A 57 26.33 -10.67 -9.07
N ASP A 58 27.05 -10.50 -10.18
CA ASP A 58 28.47 -10.12 -10.19
C ASP A 58 29.20 -10.45 -11.51
N GLU A 59 30.05 -9.49 -11.88
CA GLU A 59 31.25 -9.54 -12.73
C GLU A 59 31.14 -9.83 -14.24
N ALA A 60 31.42 -8.79 -15.05
CA ALA A 60 32.29 -8.93 -16.22
C ALA A 60 32.80 -7.55 -16.72
N LEU A 61 34.04 -7.19 -16.36
CA LEU A 61 34.89 -6.34 -17.19
C LEU A 61 36.34 -6.89 -17.24
N HIS A 62 36.72 -7.29 -18.47
CA HIS A 62 38.07 -7.46 -19.04
C HIS A 62 38.98 -8.64 -18.64
N ALA A 63 39.10 -9.63 -19.57
CA ALA A 63 40.39 -10.10 -20.13
C ALA A 63 40.21 -11.09 -21.31
N SER A 64 41.15 -11.04 -22.26
CA SER A 64 41.19 -11.70 -23.59
C SER A 64 41.42 -13.24 -23.60
N PRO A 65 41.25 -13.93 -24.76
CA PRO A 65 41.05 -15.38 -24.81
C PRO A 65 42.34 -16.19 -24.97
N GLY A 66 42.49 -17.26 -24.19
CA GLY A 66 43.60 -18.21 -24.37
C GLY A 66 43.59 -19.43 -23.45
N LYS A 67 42.87 -20.49 -23.87
CA LYS A 67 43.20 -21.93 -23.66
C LYS A 67 43.76 -22.37 -22.27
N LYS A 68 42.95 -23.08 -21.47
CA LYS A 68 42.90 -24.56 -21.39
C LYS A 68 42.11 -25.07 -20.17
N ARG A 69 41.23 -26.02 -20.47
CA ARG A 69 40.47 -26.92 -19.58
C ARG A 69 41.25 -27.39 -18.34
N LYS A 70 40.63 -27.27 -17.15
CA LYS A 70 40.40 -28.39 -16.23
C LYS A 70 39.50 -27.99 -15.05
N LEU A 71 38.38 -28.72 -14.94
CA LEU A 71 37.65 -29.04 -13.71
C LEU A 71 37.05 -27.87 -12.94
N GLU A 72 35.83 -27.47 -13.31
CA GLU A 72 34.81 -27.12 -12.33
C GLU A 72 33.48 -27.72 -12.77
N MET A 73 32.88 -28.42 -11.83
CA MET A 73 31.73 -29.30 -11.99
C MET A 73 30.47 -28.42 -12.09
N GLU A 74 30.07 -28.08 -13.31
CA GLU A 74 28.78 -27.45 -13.59
C GLU A 74 27.67 -28.39 -13.07
N GLN A 75 27.13 -28.08 -11.89
CA GLN A 75 25.80 -28.52 -11.51
C GLN A 75 24.82 -27.82 -12.44
N ASN A 76 24.52 -28.48 -13.56
CA ASN A 76 23.43 -28.14 -14.45
C ASN A 76 22.12 -28.38 -13.67
N VAL A 77 21.70 -27.39 -12.87
CA VAL A 77 20.36 -27.35 -12.31
C VAL A 77 19.43 -27.14 -13.48
N GLU A 78 18.85 -28.22 -14.02
CA GLU A 78 17.67 -28.13 -14.86
C GLU A 78 16.69 -27.18 -14.15
N LEU A 79 16.42 -26.03 -14.77
CA LEU A 79 15.39 -25.10 -14.33
C LEU A 79 14.04 -25.81 -14.51
N VAL A 80 13.68 -26.65 -13.55
CA VAL A 80 12.38 -27.31 -13.51
C VAL A 80 11.33 -26.20 -13.48
N ASP A 81 10.56 -26.09 -14.57
CA ASP A 81 9.50 -25.10 -14.73
C ASP A 81 8.36 -25.37 -13.76
N ARG A 82 8.49 -24.91 -12.51
CA ARG A 82 7.51 -25.13 -11.45
C ARG A 82 6.22 -24.34 -11.62
N ILE A 83 6.24 -23.26 -12.42
CA ILE A 83 5.10 -22.37 -12.62
C ILE A 83 4.08 -23.01 -13.57
N SER A 84 4.55 -23.67 -14.63
CA SER A 84 3.67 -24.42 -15.53
C SER A 84 3.02 -25.64 -14.87
N HIS A 85 3.65 -26.20 -13.84
CA HIS A 85 3.16 -27.38 -13.10
C HIS A 85 2.24 -27.05 -11.90
N LEU A 86 1.93 -25.78 -11.64
CA LEU A 86 1.00 -25.40 -10.57
C LEU A 86 -0.42 -25.95 -10.86
N PRO A 87 -1.14 -26.51 -9.86
CA PRO A 87 -2.51 -26.99 -10.02
C PRO A 87 -3.50 -25.89 -10.47
N ASP A 88 -4.58 -26.28 -11.16
CA ASP A 88 -5.54 -25.32 -11.78
C ASP A 88 -6.10 -24.34 -10.77
N HIS A 89 -6.50 -24.85 -9.61
CA HIS A 89 -7.04 -24.04 -8.53
C HIS A 89 -6.05 -22.99 -8.01
N VAL A 90 -4.74 -23.28 -8.02
CA VAL A 90 -3.69 -22.32 -7.62
C VAL A 90 -3.51 -21.26 -8.69
N VAL A 91 -3.51 -21.64 -9.96
CA VAL A 91 -3.43 -20.68 -11.08
C VAL A 91 -4.63 -19.75 -11.09
N HIS A 92 -5.86 -20.27 -10.93
CA HIS A 92 -7.06 -19.45 -10.77
C HIS A 92 -6.99 -18.55 -9.55
N HIS A 93 -6.45 -19.05 -8.43
CA HIS A 93 -6.24 -18.23 -7.25
C HIS A 93 -5.27 -17.07 -7.52
N VAL A 94 -4.16 -17.30 -8.24
CA VAL A 94 -3.24 -16.24 -8.67
C VAL A 94 -3.93 -15.25 -9.61
N LEU A 95 -4.64 -15.74 -10.63
CA LEU A 95 -5.41 -14.90 -11.57
C LEU A 95 -6.46 -14.04 -10.84
N SER A 96 -7.06 -14.55 -9.76
CA SER A 96 -8.04 -13.81 -8.95
C SER A 96 -7.46 -12.58 -8.23
N PHE A 97 -6.15 -12.58 -7.96
CA PHE A 97 -5.46 -11.43 -7.37
C PHE A 97 -5.07 -10.37 -8.39
N LEU A 98 -5.03 -10.73 -9.68
CA LEU A 98 -4.72 -9.80 -10.76
C LEU A 98 -5.95 -8.94 -11.08
N ARG A 99 -6.01 -7.76 -10.43
CA ARG A 99 -7.12 -6.80 -10.64
C ARG A 99 -7.11 -6.14 -12.02
N ASN A 100 -6.03 -6.32 -12.77
CA ASN A 100 -5.86 -5.75 -14.11
C ASN A 100 -5.88 -6.88 -15.16
N PRO A 101 -6.85 -6.87 -16.08
CA PRO A 101 -6.93 -7.85 -17.16
C PRO A 101 -5.67 -7.93 -18.00
N LYS A 102 -4.92 -6.82 -18.17
CA LYS A 102 -3.66 -6.83 -18.93
C LYS A 102 -2.60 -7.71 -18.27
N ASP A 103 -2.52 -7.67 -16.95
CA ASP A 103 -1.55 -8.46 -16.19
C ASP A 103 -1.96 -9.94 -16.16
N ALA A 104 -3.26 -10.22 -16.08
CA ALA A 104 -3.79 -11.57 -16.21
C ALA A 104 -3.53 -12.17 -17.60
N ILE A 105 -3.79 -11.42 -18.68
CA ILE A 105 -3.48 -11.85 -20.06
C ILE A 105 -1.98 -12.10 -20.22
N ARG A 106 -1.09 -11.31 -19.62
CA ARG A 106 0.36 -11.55 -19.67
C ARG A 106 0.74 -12.92 -19.11
N THR A 107 0.05 -13.41 -18.10
CA THR A 107 0.31 -14.75 -17.54
C THR A 107 0.00 -15.89 -18.52
N SER A 108 -0.82 -15.65 -19.56
CA SER A 108 -1.05 -16.63 -20.64
C SER A 108 0.23 -17.01 -21.41
N SER A 109 1.29 -16.19 -21.30
CA SER A 109 2.60 -16.48 -21.88
C SER A 109 3.42 -17.52 -21.11
N PHE A 110 3.05 -17.85 -19.86
CA PHE A 110 3.79 -18.82 -19.04
C PHE A 110 3.68 -20.25 -19.56
N SER A 111 2.50 -20.65 -20.02
CA SER A 111 2.31 -21.91 -20.74
C SER A 111 0.95 -21.95 -21.43
N LYS A 112 0.78 -22.91 -22.34
CA LYS A 112 -0.53 -23.20 -22.97
C LYS A 112 -1.62 -23.48 -21.92
N ARG A 113 -1.24 -24.07 -20.77
CA ARG A 113 -2.13 -24.34 -19.64
C ARG A 113 -2.59 -23.06 -18.95
N TRP A 114 -1.68 -22.13 -18.65
CA TRP A 114 -2.05 -20.82 -18.11
C TRP A 114 -2.92 -20.01 -19.07
N LYS A 115 -2.65 -20.10 -20.38
CA LYS A 115 -3.53 -19.52 -21.41
C LYS A 115 -4.94 -20.13 -21.35
N ALA A 116 -5.05 -21.45 -21.37
CA ALA A 116 -6.34 -22.14 -21.28
C ALA A 116 -7.09 -21.81 -19.97
N LEU A 117 -6.37 -21.71 -18.85
CA LEU A 117 -6.94 -21.37 -17.55
C LEU A 117 -7.39 -19.91 -17.49
N TRP A 118 -6.64 -18.98 -18.09
CA TRP A 118 -7.10 -17.60 -18.30
C TRP A 118 -8.35 -17.55 -19.18
N ASP A 119 -8.36 -18.26 -20.31
CA ASP A 119 -9.51 -18.30 -21.22
C ASP A 119 -10.75 -18.88 -20.50
N SER A 120 -10.57 -19.83 -19.58
CA SER A 120 -11.64 -20.35 -18.71
C SER A 120 -12.00 -19.45 -17.51
N TYR A 121 -11.15 -18.47 -17.19
CA TYR A 121 -11.33 -17.49 -16.12
C TYR A 121 -11.70 -16.14 -16.74
N ALA A 122 -12.87 -16.08 -17.37
CA ALA A 122 -13.34 -14.84 -17.97
C ALA A 122 -13.66 -13.80 -16.86
N MET A 123 -12.75 -12.84 -16.70
CA MET A 123 -12.96 -11.64 -15.90
C MET A 123 -13.35 -10.49 -16.83
N LEU A 124 -14.60 -10.05 -16.72
CA LEU A 124 -15.12 -8.88 -17.42
C LEU A 124 -14.94 -7.65 -16.55
N VAL A 125 -14.18 -6.67 -17.03
CA VAL A 125 -13.88 -5.44 -16.31
C VAL A 125 -14.32 -4.24 -17.15
N PHE A 126 -15.39 -3.61 -16.69
CA PHE A 126 -15.95 -2.40 -17.27
C PHE A 126 -15.75 -1.26 -16.28
N ASP A 127 -14.93 -0.28 -16.67
CA ASP A 127 -14.64 0.90 -15.86
C ASP A 127 -14.84 2.14 -16.74
N GLU A 128 -15.86 2.91 -16.42
CA GLU A 128 -16.31 4.04 -17.22
C GLU A 128 -15.23 5.11 -17.37
N LEU A 129 -14.51 5.44 -16.30
CA LEU A 129 -13.44 6.44 -16.34
C LEU A 129 -12.29 5.98 -17.24
N LYS A 130 -11.89 4.70 -17.15
CA LYS A 130 -10.87 4.12 -18.03
C LYS A 130 -11.34 3.97 -19.47
N PHE A 131 -12.64 3.79 -19.69
CA PHE A 131 -13.23 3.76 -21.02
C PHE A 131 -13.21 5.15 -21.65
N ALA A 132 -13.72 6.16 -20.93
CA ALA A 132 -13.74 7.56 -21.35
C ALA A 132 -12.34 8.11 -21.64
N ALA A 133 -11.33 7.70 -20.87
CA ALA A 133 -9.93 8.11 -21.07
C ALA A 133 -9.30 7.62 -22.38
N ARG A 134 -9.95 6.72 -23.13
CA ARG A 134 -9.51 6.29 -24.48
C ARG A 134 -9.88 7.30 -25.55
N PHE A 135 -10.81 8.19 -25.25
CA PHE A 135 -11.30 9.22 -26.15
C PHE A 135 -10.66 10.56 -25.79
N GLY A 136 -10.35 11.39 -26.80
CA GLY A 136 -9.78 12.73 -26.57
C GLY A 136 -10.70 13.63 -25.75
N LEU A 137 -10.14 14.66 -25.11
CA LEU A 137 -10.93 15.64 -24.35
C LEU A 137 -11.90 16.43 -25.24
N GLU A 138 -11.57 16.57 -26.53
CA GLU A 138 -12.35 17.30 -27.55
C GLU A 138 -13.37 16.41 -28.29
N ASP A 139 -13.48 15.14 -27.91
CA ASP A 139 -14.44 14.23 -28.50
C ASP A 139 -15.85 14.57 -27.98
N GLY A 140 -16.68 15.17 -28.84
CA GLY A 140 -18.07 15.55 -28.57
C GLY A 140 -19.05 14.37 -28.53
N SER A 141 -18.56 13.13 -28.61
CA SER A 141 -19.37 11.93 -28.42
C SER A 141 -19.85 11.78 -26.97
N ASN A 142 -21.07 11.28 -26.80
CA ASN A 142 -21.62 10.95 -25.49
C ASN A 142 -20.98 9.64 -24.98
N LYS A 143 -19.86 9.79 -24.28
CA LYS A 143 -19.00 8.68 -23.80
C LYS A 143 -19.75 7.76 -22.85
N GLU A 144 -20.71 8.30 -22.12
CA GLU A 144 -21.56 7.60 -21.17
C GLU A 144 -22.50 6.62 -21.90
N ILE A 145 -23.14 7.04 -23.00
CA ILE A 145 -23.98 6.15 -23.84
C ILE A 145 -23.11 5.06 -24.49
N MET A 146 -21.97 5.43 -25.08
CA MET A 146 -21.06 4.47 -25.70
C MET A 146 -20.56 3.41 -24.71
N PHE A 147 -20.34 3.79 -23.44
CA PHE A 147 -19.97 2.85 -22.40
C PHE A 147 -21.09 1.83 -22.12
N ARG A 148 -22.34 2.29 -22.01
CA ARG A 148 -23.52 1.42 -21.82
C ARG A 148 -23.69 0.41 -22.96
N GLU A 149 -23.56 0.88 -24.20
CA GLU A 149 -23.61 0.02 -25.39
C GLU A 149 -22.46 -0.99 -25.38
N TYR A 150 -21.23 -0.54 -25.10
CA TYR A 150 -20.06 -1.40 -25.01
C TYR A 150 -20.21 -2.52 -23.97
N VAL A 151 -20.75 -2.22 -22.79
CA VAL A 151 -21.02 -3.23 -21.76
C VAL A 151 -22.05 -4.23 -22.26
N SER A 152 -23.15 -3.74 -22.82
CA SER A 152 -24.25 -4.56 -23.34
C SER A 152 -23.80 -5.51 -24.45
N ASP A 153 -23.13 -4.98 -25.48
CA ASP A 153 -22.61 -5.75 -26.60
C ASP A 153 -21.56 -6.77 -26.16
N SER A 154 -20.76 -6.42 -25.16
CA SER A 154 -19.76 -7.35 -24.61
C SER A 154 -20.42 -8.50 -23.87
N LEU A 155 -21.41 -8.23 -23.02
CA LEU A 155 -22.15 -9.27 -22.31
C LEU A 155 -22.94 -10.16 -23.28
N LEU A 156 -23.62 -9.58 -24.27
CA LEU A 156 -24.34 -10.32 -25.31
C LEU A 156 -23.42 -11.26 -26.08
N ARG A 157 -22.22 -10.81 -26.47
CA ARG A 157 -21.23 -11.68 -27.13
C ARG A 157 -20.77 -12.84 -26.25
N TYR A 158 -20.62 -12.62 -24.95
CA TYR A 158 -20.25 -13.69 -24.02
C TYR A 158 -21.35 -14.74 -23.89
N LEU A 159 -22.60 -14.29 -23.77
CA LEU A 159 -23.77 -15.18 -23.74
C LEU A 159 -23.91 -15.96 -25.04
N ALA A 160 -23.79 -15.30 -26.20
CA ALA A 160 -23.91 -15.93 -27.52
C ALA A 160 -22.83 -17.01 -27.77
N ASN A 161 -21.65 -16.84 -27.18
CA ASN A 161 -20.55 -17.79 -27.32
C ASN A 161 -20.56 -18.91 -26.26
N ASN A 162 -21.56 -18.96 -25.37
CA ASN A 162 -21.60 -19.88 -24.23
C ASN A 162 -20.32 -19.86 -23.37
N SER A 163 -19.71 -18.68 -23.24
CA SER A 163 -18.48 -18.51 -22.48
C SER A 163 -18.80 -18.33 -20.98
N GLN A 164 -18.29 -19.24 -20.14
CA GLN A 164 -18.48 -19.17 -18.69
C GLN A 164 -17.86 -17.88 -18.11
N MET A 165 -18.68 -17.05 -17.47
CA MET A 165 -18.20 -15.86 -16.76
C MET A 165 -17.79 -16.25 -15.33
N TYR A 166 -16.55 -15.91 -14.95
CA TYR A 166 -16.13 -16.09 -13.56
C TYR A 166 -16.43 -14.84 -12.72
N LYS A 167 -16.11 -13.66 -13.26
CA LYS A 167 -16.22 -12.39 -12.55
C LYS A 167 -16.70 -11.26 -13.45
N LEU A 168 -17.61 -10.46 -12.92
CA LEU A 168 -18.13 -9.24 -13.53
C LEU A 168 -17.80 -8.04 -12.64
N PHE A 169 -17.01 -7.12 -13.16
CA PHE A 169 -16.71 -5.84 -12.55
C PHE A 169 -17.33 -4.73 -13.40
N ILE A 170 -18.18 -3.90 -12.80
CA ILE A 170 -18.81 -2.74 -13.42
C ILE A 170 -18.61 -1.55 -12.51
N HIS A 171 -17.89 -0.54 -13.00
CA HIS A 171 -17.72 0.76 -12.36
C HIS A 171 -18.30 1.85 -13.27
N MET A 172 -19.46 2.36 -12.86
CA MET A 172 -20.27 3.33 -13.60
C MET A 172 -20.47 4.56 -12.71
N THR A 173 -19.72 5.63 -12.99
CA THR A 173 -19.76 6.89 -12.25
C THR A 173 -20.94 7.79 -12.61
N SER A 174 -21.43 7.71 -13.86
CA SER A 174 -22.56 8.48 -14.40
C SER A 174 -23.91 7.75 -14.35
N PHE A 175 -24.09 6.85 -13.38
CA PHE A 175 -25.31 6.08 -13.24
C PHE A 175 -26.53 6.99 -12.99
N GLU A 176 -27.59 6.79 -13.77
CA GLU A 176 -28.89 7.40 -13.59
C GLU A 176 -29.96 6.33 -13.32
N LEU A 177 -31.06 6.70 -12.65
CA LEU A 177 -32.13 5.72 -12.36
C LEU A 177 -32.78 5.14 -13.62
N THR A 178 -32.71 5.86 -14.75
CA THR A 178 -33.13 5.40 -16.08
C THR A 178 -32.30 4.20 -16.57
N ASP A 179 -31.09 4.01 -16.04
CA ASP A 179 -30.22 2.87 -16.35
C ASP A 179 -30.59 1.60 -15.58
N THR A 180 -31.51 1.68 -14.59
CA THR A 180 -31.90 0.53 -13.75
C THR A 180 -32.25 -0.71 -14.58
N PRO A 181 -33.11 -0.66 -15.61
CA PRO A 181 -33.45 -1.85 -16.40
C PRO A 181 -32.24 -2.43 -17.14
N LEU A 182 -31.31 -1.57 -17.54
CA LEU A 182 -30.10 -1.96 -18.25
C LEU A 182 -29.14 -2.69 -17.32
N VAL A 183 -28.87 -2.13 -16.14
CA VAL A 183 -28.01 -2.76 -15.12
C VAL A 183 -28.64 -4.05 -14.60
N ASP A 184 -29.95 -4.08 -14.40
CA ASP A 184 -30.68 -5.30 -14.03
C ASP A 184 -30.50 -6.42 -15.06
N SER A 185 -30.59 -6.08 -16.35
CA SER A 185 -30.35 -7.02 -17.45
C SER A 185 -28.91 -7.57 -17.41
N TRP A 186 -27.92 -6.71 -17.20
CA TRP A 186 -26.52 -7.13 -17.10
C TRP A 186 -26.28 -8.09 -15.93
N LEU A 187 -26.81 -7.77 -14.74
CA LEU A 187 -26.64 -8.59 -13.55
C LEU A 187 -27.40 -9.92 -13.66
N THR A 188 -28.64 -9.89 -14.16
CA THR A 188 -29.45 -11.10 -14.33
C THR A 188 -28.82 -12.05 -15.35
N SER A 189 -28.28 -11.51 -16.43
CA SER A 189 -27.51 -12.27 -17.44
C SER A 189 -26.22 -12.88 -16.86
N ALA A 190 -25.56 -12.19 -15.95
CA ALA A 190 -24.38 -12.70 -15.28
C ALA A 190 -24.73 -13.84 -14.32
N VAL A 191 -25.78 -13.67 -13.52
CA VAL A 191 -26.23 -14.68 -12.55
C VAL A 191 -26.74 -15.94 -13.25
N SER A 192 -27.44 -15.81 -14.39
CA SER A 192 -27.91 -16.96 -15.17
C SER A 192 -26.78 -17.82 -15.77
N GLN A 193 -25.55 -17.30 -15.77
CA GLN A 193 -24.34 -17.99 -16.19
C GLN A 193 -23.52 -18.50 -14.99
N ASP A 194 -24.14 -18.68 -13.82
CA ASP A 194 -23.49 -19.26 -12.64
C ASP A 194 -22.20 -18.54 -12.18
N ILE A 195 -22.20 -17.21 -12.35
CA ILE A 195 -21.08 -16.35 -12.03
C ILE A 195 -20.63 -16.48 -10.56
N LYS A 196 -19.32 -16.39 -10.33
CA LYS A 196 -18.73 -16.56 -8.99
C LYS A 196 -18.51 -15.26 -8.25
N GLU A 197 -18.18 -14.18 -8.97
CA GLU A 197 -17.93 -12.87 -8.35
C GLU A 197 -18.60 -11.71 -9.09
N ILE A 198 -19.27 -10.84 -8.34
CA ILE A 198 -19.82 -9.57 -8.84
C ILE A 198 -19.19 -8.41 -8.06
N ASP A 199 -18.69 -7.41 -8.77
CA ASP A 199 -18.18 -6.14 -8.22
C ASP A 199 -18.85 -4.97 -8.93
N LEU A 200 -19.87 -4.40 -8.28
CA LEU A 200 -20.70 -3.33 -8.83
C LEU A 200 -20.44 -2.03 -8.06
N HIS A 201 -20.03 -1.00 -8.79
CA HIS A 201 -19.92 0.36 -8.29
C HIS A 201 -20.75 1.30 -9.16
N VAL A 202 -21.82 1.81 -8.58
CA VAL A 202 -22.70 2.80 -9.23
C VAL A 202 -22.56 4.14 -8.52
N GLY A 203 -22.40 5.18 -9.33
CA GLY A 203 -22.53 6.57 -8.89
C GLY A 203 -23.94 6.84 -8.40
N PHE A 204 -24.10 7.87 -7.57
CA PHE A 204 -25.41 8.31 -7.13
C PHE A 204 -25.39 9.80 -6.82
N GLN A 205 -26.53 10.47 -7.04
CA GLN A 205 -26.74 11.87 -6.71
C GLN A 205 -27.82 11.98 -5.61
N GLY A 206 -27.46 12.62 -4.50
CA GLY A 206 -28.37 12.80 -3.36
C GLY A 206 -28.83 11.47 -2.75
N SER A 207 -30.16 11.29 -2.66
CA SER A 207 -30.82 10.11 -2.09
C SER A 207 -31.21 9.03 -3.10
N LYS A 208 -31.14 9.33 -4.41
CA LYS A 208 -31.50 8.40 -5.49
C LYS A 208 -30.40 7.35 -5.64
N ARG A 209 -30.71 6.09 -5.35
CA ARG A 209 -29.75 4.98 -5.45
C ARG A 209 -30.36 3.81 -6.19
N TYR A 210 -29.50 3.08 -6.88
CA TYR A 210 -29.85 1.82 -7.51
C TYR A 210 -30.23 0.77 -6.46
N THR A 211 -31.34 0.06 -6.70
CA THR A 211 -31.75 -1.08 -5.90
C THR A 211 -31.30 -2.35 -6.60
N LEU A 212 -30.55 -3.19 -5.90
CA LEU A 212 -30.02 -4.41 -6.49
C LEU A 212 -31.16 -5.42 -6.77
N PRO A 213 -31.19 -6.08 -7.95
CA PRO A 213 -32.25 -7.02 -8.30
C PRO A 213 -32.17 -8.29 -7.44
N HIS A 214 -33.34 -8.85 -7.13
CA HIS A 214 -33.46 -10.04 -6.28
C HIS A 214 -32.68 -11.25 -6.82
N ALA A 215 -32.57 -11.38 -8.15
CA ALA A 215 -31.83 -12.47 -8.80
C ALA A 215 -30.39 -12.61 -8.27
N VAL A 216 -29.73 -11.50 -7.95
CA VAL A 216 -28.36 -11.51 -7.39
C VAL A 216 -28.33 -12.15 -6.00
N PHE A 217 -29.38 -11.95 -5.19
CA PHE A 217 -29.49 -12.49 -3.84
C PHE A 217 -29.98 -13.93 -3.77
N SER A 218 -30.38 -14.52 -4.89
CA SER A 218 -30.81 -15.93 -4.99
C SER A 218 -29.78 -16.82 -5.70
N SER A 219 -28.58 -16.30 -5.97
CA SER A 219 -27.54 -17.08 -6.65
C SER A 219 -26.94 -18.15 -5.74
N GLU A 220 -27.00 -19.40 -6.18
CA GLU A 220 -26.37 -20.54 -5.50
C GLU A 220 -24.86 -20.64 -5.76
N THR A 221 -24.34 -19.85 -6.69
CA THR A 221 -22.98 -19.95 -7.21
C THR A 221 -22.07 -18.80 -6.82
N LEU A 222 -22.64 -17.66 -6.41
CA LEU A 222 -21.87 -16.51 -5.95
C LEU A 222 -21.02 -16.84 -4.71
N THR A 223 -19.73 -16.55 -4.82
CA THR A 223 -18.73 -16.66 -3.75
C THR A 223 -18.23 -15.29 -3.29
N GLY A 224 -18.31 -14.26 -4.14
CA GLY A 224 -17.91 -12.90 -3.82
C GLY A 224 -18.88 -11.85 -4.33
N LEU A 225 -19.31 -10.95 -3.44
CA LEU A 225 -20.22 -9.84 -3.78
C LEU A 225 -19.64 -8.54 -3.24
N ARG A 226 -19.39 -7.59 -4.14
CA ARG A 226 -18.92 -6.24 -3.80
C ARG A 226 -19.88 -5.22 -4.38
N LEU A 227 -20.41 -4.37 -3.52
CA LEU A 227 -21.43 -3.40 -3.87
C LEU A 227 -21.00 -2.03 -3.39
N SER A 228 -21.20 -1.02 -4.24
CA SER A 228 -20.98 0.37 -3.88
C SER A 228 -22.05 1.27 -4.44
N GLY A 229 -22.63 2.10 -3.56
CA GLY A 229 -23.64 3.10 -3.95
C GLY A 229 -25.06 2.57 -4.14
N CYS A 230 -25.33 1.31 -3.78
CA CYS A 230 -26.63 0.66 -3.95
C CYS A 230 -27.50 0.69 -2.67
N ILE A 231 -28.75 0.27 -2.81
CA ILE A 231 -29.66 -0.10 -1.72
C ILE A 231 -29.92 -1.62 -1.80
N LEU A 232 -29.92 -2.28 -0.64
CA LEU A 232 -30.37 -3.66 -0.49
C LEU A 232 -31.85 -3.61 -0.11
N GLN A 233 -32.75 -4.10 -0.98
CA GLN A 233 -34.16 -4.25 -0.61
C GLN A 233 -34.33 -5.46 0.33
N SER A 234 -35.38 -5.43 1.16
CA SER A 234 -35.65 -6.36 2.29
C SER A 234 -35.02 -7.75 2.16
N CYS A 235 -34.14 -8.11 3.11
CA CYS A 235 -33.37 -9.36 3.08
C CYS A 235 -34.15 -10.63 3.48
N GLY A 236 -35.48 -10.63 3.37
CA GLY A 236 -36.33 -11.75 3.78
C GLY A 236 -36.00 -13.07 3.08
N ASP A 237 -35.68 -12.97 1.79
CA ASP A 237 -35.58 -14.10 0.84
C ASP A 237 -34.16 -14.32 0.28
N ILE A 238 -33.14 -13.69 0.88
CA ILE A 238 -31.74 -13.80 0.40
C ILE A 238 -31.20 -15.19 0.66
N LEU A 239 -30.80 -15.93 -0.38
CA LEU A 239 -30.18 -17.23 -0.23
C LEU A 239 -28.86 -17.24 -1.01
N LEU A 240 -27.75 -17.02 -0.30
CA LEU A 240 -26.40 -17.01 -0.87
C LEU A 240 -25.54 -18.09 -0.21
N PRO A 241 -25.82 -19.38 -0.46
CA PRO A 241 -25.25 -20.49 0.31
C PRO A 241 -23.73 -20.63 0.17
N ARG A 242 -23.16 -20.12 -0.93
CA ARG A 242 -21.73 -20.21 -1.23
C ARG A 242 -20.96 -18.91 -1.01
N LEU A 243 -21.61 -17.86 -0.53
CA LEU A 243 -20.97 -16.56 -0.38
C LEU A 243 -19.91 -16.60 0.72
N GLN A 244 -18.69 -16.27 0.33
CA GLN A 244 -17.50 -16.23 1.19
C GLN A 244 -17.09 -14.79 1.48
N LYS A 245 -17.21 -13.89 0.50
CA LYS A 245 -16.69 -12.52 0.56
C LYS A 245 -17.79 -11.51 0.30
N LEU A 246 -18.04 -10.64 1.27
CA LEU A 246 -19.03 -9.57 1.17
C LEU A 246 -18.38 -8.22 1.46
N TYR A 247 -18.43 -7.32 0.48
CA TYR A 247 -17.95 -5.95 0.58
C TYR A 247 -19.07 -4.97 0.29
N LEU A 248 -19.39 -4.13 1.27
CA LEU A 248 -20.43 -3.12 1.16
C LEU A 248 -19.82 -1.74 1.33
N ARG A 249 -19.94 -0.88 0.33
CA ARG A 249 -19.42 0.50 0.36
C ARG A 249 -20.48 1.56 0.08
N LYS A 250 -20.55 2.61 0.92
CA LYS A 250 -21.50 3.72 0.73
C LYS A 250 -22.96 3.27 0.62
N LEU A 251 -23.33 2.14 1.23
CA LEU A 251 -24.70 1.67 1.31
C LEU A 251 -25.41 2.27 2.54
N GLN A 252 -26.70 2.51 2.40
CA GLN A 252 -27.59 2.75 3.52
C GLN A 252 -28.15 1.41 4.00
N LEU A 253 -27.77 1.00 5.21
CA LEU A 253 -28.06 -0.30 5.77
C LEU A 253 -28.91 -0.15 7.03
N ALA A 254 -29.92 -0.99 7.17
CA ALA A 254 -30.63 -1.17 8.43
C ALA A 254 -30.09 -2.41 9.16
N GLU A 255 -30.24 -2.43 10.48
CA GLU A 255 -29.65 -3.47 11.34
C GLU A 255 -30.20 -4.86 11.02
N HIS A 256 -31.53 -4.97 10.83
CA HIS A 256 -32.19 -6.23 10.45
C HIS A 256 -31.76 -6.74 9.07
N THR A 257 -31.44 -5.85 8.13
CA THR A 257 -30.92 -6.17 6.80
C THR A 257 -29.58 -6.89 6.91
N VAL A 258 -28.67 -6.38 7.74
CA VAL A 258 -27.34 -6.96 7.93
C VAL A 258 -27.41 -8.31 8.64
N ILE A 259 -28.23 -8.41 9.70
CA ILE A 259 -28.43 -9.68 10.42
C ILE A 259 -29.04 -10.75 9.49
N GLY A 260 -30.06 -10.36 8.71
CA GLY A 260 -30.72 -11.25 7.76
C GLY A 260 -29.78 -11.73 6.65
N LEU A 261 -28.89 -10.86 6.18
CA LEU A 261 -27.88 -11.18 5.18
C LEU A 261 -26.82 -12.14 5.72
N ILE A 262 -26.23 -11.86 6.90
CA ILE A 262 -25.16 -12.68 7.48
C ILE A 262 -25.68 -14.08 7.86
N SER A 263 -26.87 -14.16 8.48
CA SER A 263 -27.45 -15.44 8.92
C SER A 263 -27.75 -16.42 7.77
N ARG A 264 -27.88 -15.93 6.53
CA ARG A 264 -28.18 -16.73 5.34
C ARG A 264 -26.96 -16.97 4.44
N CYS A 265 -25.76 -16.60 4.89
CA CYS A 265 -24.49 -16.82 4.21
C CYS A 265 -23.57 -17.72 5.06
N PRO A 266 -23.82 -19.04 5.17
CA PRO A 266 -23.15 -19.92 6.14
C PRO A 266 -21.62 -20.05 5.94
N LEU A 267 -21.13 -19.73 4.74
CA LEU A 267 -19.70 -19.83 4.40
C LEU A 267 -18.97 -18.49 4.42
N ILE A 268 -19.58 -17.42 4.96
CA ILE A 268 -18.96 -16.09 4.95
C ILE A 268 -17.69 -16.03 5.81
N GLU A 269 -16.56 -15.73 5.16
CA GLU A 269 -15.23 -15.63 5.76
C GLU A 269 -14.71 -14.18 5.84
N ASP A 270 -15.12 -13.30 4.91
CA ASP A 270 -14.62 -11.94 4.78
C ASP A 270 -15.79 -10.95 4.66
N LEU A 271 -16.00 -10.14 5.69
CA LEU A 271 -17.10 -9.20 5.79
C LEU A 271 -16.59 -7.77 5.97
N ARG A 272 -16.95 -6.87 5.05
CA ARG A 272 -16.42 -5.50 5.04
C ARG A 272 -17.51 -4.45 4.83
N PHE A 273 -17.52 -3.45 5.71
CA PHE A 273 -18.41 -2.29 5.66
C PHE A 273 -17.59 -1.01 5.53
N ILE A 274 -17.74 -0.29 4.43
CA ILE A 274 -16.94 0.91 4.12
C ILE A 274 -17.85 2.10 3.88
N GLN A 275 -17.79 3.13 4.73
CA GLN A 275 -18.59 4.35 4.59
C GLN A 275 -20.10 4.08 4.53
N CYS A 276 -20.58 3.02 5.19
CA CYS A 276 -22.01 2.71 5.27
C CYS A 276 -22.70 3.63 6.29
N SER A 277 -23.98 3.93 6.06
CA SER A 277 -24.84 4.72 6.94
C SER A 277 -26.08 3.92 7.35
N GLY A 278 -26.85 4.40 8.34
CA GLY A 278 -28.08 3.78 8.83
C GLY A 278 -27.90 2.80 10.00
N LEU A 279 -26.67 2.33 10.26
CA LEU A 279 -26.35 1.41 11.35
C LEU A 279 -25.98 2.16 12.63
N LYS A 280 -26.67 1.87 13.74
CA LYS A 280 -26.27 2.32 15.08
C LYS A 280 -25.63 1.18 15.86
N PHE A 281 -26.15 -0.02 15.72
CA PHE A 281 -25.67 -1.24 16.37
C PHE A 281 -25.31 -2.27 15.32
N LEU A 282 -24.15 -2.92 15.48
CA LEU A 282 -23.72 -4.01 14.62
C LEU A 282 -23.29 -5.18 15.49
N ILE A 283 -24.10 -6.23 15.51
CA ILE A 283 -23.81 -7.46 16.25
C ILE A 283 -23.60 -8.56 15.23
N ILE A 284 -22.41 -9.15 15.22
CA ILE A 284 -22.02 -10.19 14.28
C ILE A 284 -21.76 -11.47 15.06
N TYR A 285 -22.54 -12.50 14.78
CA TYR A 285 -22.36 -13.85 15.31
C TYR A 285 -22.14 -14.81 14.14
N HIS A 286 -20.89 -15.21 13.91
CA HIS A 286 -20.57 -16.13 12.81
C HIS A 286 -19.17 -16.74 12.95
N ASP A 287 -19.10 -18.04 13.22
CA ASP A 287 -17.81 -18.69 13.50
C ASP A 287 -16.94 -18.96 12.26
N SER A 288 -17.48 -18.97 11.04
CA SER A 288 -16.65 -19.11 9.84
C SER A 288 -15.97 -17.79 9.41
N LEU A 289 -16.27 -16.67 10.07
CA LEU A 289 -15.61 -15.40 9.79
C LEU A 289 -14.13 -15.45 10.15
N ASN A 290 -13.29 -15.12 9.18
CA ASN A 290 -11.85 -14.95 9.33
C ASN A 290 -11.48 -13.46 9.38
N ARG A 291 -12.17 -12.62 8.61
CA ARG A 291 -11.88 -11.19 8.48
C ARG A 291 -13.14 -10.33 8.62
N VAL A 292 -13.05 -9.30 9.47
CA VAL A 292 -14.06 -8.24 9.59
C VAL A 292 -13.40 -6.88 9.47
N GLU A 293 -13.92 -6.04 8.58
CA GLU A 293 -13.45 -4.68 8.38
C GLU A 293 -14.59 -3.67 8.42
N ILE A 294 -14.47 -2.65 9.26
CA ILE A 294 -15.48 -1.59 9.41
C ILE A 294 -14.75 -0.26 9.32
N HIS A 295 -15.02 0.50 8.27
CA HIS A 295 -14.31 1.74 7.99
C HIS A 295 -15.27 2.90 7.80
N ASN A 296 -15.09 3.98 8.57
CA ASN A 296 -15.82 5.23 8.43
C ASN A 296 -17.36 5.09 8.48
N CYS A 297 -17.87 4.06 9.16
CA CYS A 297 -19.29 3.86 9.46
C CYS A 297 -19.68 4.71 10.69
N ASN A 298 -19.63 6.02 10.52
CA ASN A 298 -19.59 7.03 11.59
C ASN A 298 -20.87 7.16 12.44
N GLN A 299 -21.94 6.45 12.09
CA GLN A 299 -23.20 6.43 12.87
C GLN A 299 -23.22 5.30 13.91
N LEU A 300 -22.30 4.33 13.81
CA LEU A 300 -22.18 3.21 14.74
C LEU A 300 -21.87 3.72 16.16
N LYS A 301 -22.63 3.21 17.12
CA LYS A 301 -22.46 3.43 18.57
C LYS A 301 -21.87 2.21 19.25
N ARG A 302 -22.12 1.01 18.72
CA ARG A 302 -21.58 -0.23 19.25
C ARG A 302 -21.40 -1.27 18.16
N VAL A 303 -20.28 -1.99 18.21
CA VAL A 303 -19.96 -3.15 17.39
C VAL A 303 -19.59 -4.30 18.31
N ASP A 304 -20.29 -5.42 18.22
CA ASP A 304 -19.90 -6.64 18.92
C ASP A 304 -19.65 -7.75 17.89
N VAL A 305 -18.47 -8.37 17.96
CA VAL A 305 -18.12 -9.50 17.10
C VAL A 305 -17.88 -10.74 17.94
N ILE A 306 -18.68 -11.76 17.65
CA ILE A 306 -18.62 -13.09 18.27
C ILE A 306 -18.28 -14.07 17.14
N ALA A 307 -16.98 -14.28 16.93
CA ALA A 307 -16.45 -15.15 15.90
C ALA A 307 -15.15 -15.79 16.40
N SER A 308 -15.19 -17.09 16.72
CA SER A 308 -14.06 -17.79 17.33
C SER A 308 -12.86 -17.95 16.39
N ASN A 309 -13.09 -18.03 15.07
CA ASN A 309 -12.05 -18.18 14.05
C ASN A 309 -11.57 -16.86 13.43
N LEU A 310 -12.00 -15.71 13.98
CA LEU A 310 -11.62 -14.41 13.46
C LEU A 310 -10.12 -14.18 13.60
N GLU A 311 -9.38 -14.12 12.49
CA GLU A 311 -7.95 -13.82 12.49
C GLU A 311 -7.67 -12.32 12.32
N THR A 312 -8.52 -11.60 11.60
CA THR A 312 -8.28 -10.19 11.22
C THR A 312 -9.47 -9.30 11.56
N PHE A 313 -9.22 -8.25 12.34
CA PHE A 313 -10.21 -7.21 12.64
C PHE A 313 -9.65 -5.82 12.37
N TRP A 314 -10.39 -5.02 11.61
CA TRP A 314 -10.08 -3.60 11.38
C TRP A 314 -11.30 -2.74 11.71
N PHE A 315 -11.14 -1.79 12.63
CA PHE A 315 -12.11 -0.74 12.87
C PHE A 315 -11.49 0.65 12.63
N SER A 316 -12.09 1.49 11.79
CA SER A 316 -11.73 2.90 11.62
C SER A 316 -12.95 3.82 11.61
N GLY A 317 -12.80 5.02 12.16
CA GLY A 317 -13.87 6.01 12.20
C GLY A 317 -13.38 7.43 12.46
N LYS A 318 -14.29 8.39 12.38
CA LYS A 318 -13.97 9.80 12.66
C LYS A 318 -13.65 10.01 14.14
N LYS A 319 -12.71 10.90 14.44
CA LYS A 319 -12.34 11.23 15.84
C LYS A 319 -13.49 11.82 16.66
N SER A 320 -14.46 12.46 16.00
CA SER A 320 -15.61 13.11 16.64
C SER A 320 -16.74 12.15 17.01
N THR A 321 -16.67 10.88 16.57
CA THR A 321 -17.72 9.90 16.83
C THR A 321 -17.38 9.05 18.06
N SER A 322 -18.41 8.57 18.75
CA SER A 322 -18.27 7.61 19.84
C SER A 322 -18.77 6.24 19.40
N CYS A 323 -17.98 5.21 19.65
CA CYS A 323 -18.32 3.82 19.37
C CYS A 323 -17.62 2.91 20.38
N LYS A 324 -18.31 1.87 20.84
CA LYS A 324 -17.74 0.77 21.65
C LYS A 324 -17.55 -0.46 20.77
N VAL A 325 -16.44 -1.17 20.93
CA VAL A 325 -16.16 -2.40 20.18
C VAL A 325 -15.89 -3.55 21.14
N GLY A 326 -16.73 -4.58 21.10
CA GLY A 326 -16.58 -5.81 21.86
C GLY A 326 -16.00 -6.94 21.02
N LEU A 327 -14.86 -7.51 21.46
CA LEU A 327 -14.15 -8.61 20.78
C LEU A 327 -13.84 -9.79 21.73
N ASP A 328 -14.56 -9.90 22.86
CA ASP A 328 -14.23 -10.84 23.95
C ASP A 328 -14.16 -12.32 23.52
N HIS A 329 -14.87 -12.69 22.45
CA HIS A 329 -14.95 -14.07 21.96
C HIS A 329 -13.99 -14.37 20.79
N CYS A 330 -13.21 -13.39 20.33
CA CYS A 330 -12.31 -13.50 19.17
C CYS A 330 -10.90 -13.98 19.58
N LYS A 331 -10.78 -15.20 20.12
CA LYS A 331 -9.51 -15.72 20.66
C LYS A 331 -8.45 -16.03 19.60
N SER A 332 -8.86 -16.28 18.36
CA SER A 332 -7.97 -16.58 17.23
C SER A 332 -7.37 -15.34 16.54
N LEU A 333 -7.60 -14.15 17.10
CA LEU A 333 -7.21 -12.89 16.48
C LEU A 333 -5.69 -12.77 16.37
N LYS A 334 -5.21 -12.65 15.13
CA LYS A 334 -3.80 -12.48 14.77
C LYS A 334 -3.49 -11.04 14.39
N LYS A 335 -4.43 -10.32 13.77
CA LYS A 335 -4.24 -8.97 13.24
C LYS A 335 -5.34 -8.05 13.74
N LEU A 336 -4.96 -7.02 14.49
CA LEU A 336 -5.87 -6.02 15.02
C LEU A 336 -5.47 -4.62 14.58
N THR A 337 -6.38 -3.92 13.91
CA THR A 337 -6.21 -2.51 13.55
C THR A 337 -7.34 -1.66 14.14
N LEU A 338 -7.02 -0.71 15.01
CA LEU A 338 -7.97 0.23 15.61
C LEU A 338 -7.57 1.66 15.29
N GLU A 339 -8.22 2.24 14.28
CA GLU A 339 -8.04 3.63 13.85
C GLU A 339 -9.20 4.50 14.36
N HIS A 340 -9.44 4.48 15.68
CA HIS A 340 -10.44 5.30 16.33
C HIS A 340 -10.06 5.63 17.80
N PRO A 341 -9.91 6.91 18.18
CA PRO A 341 -9.43 7.35 19.49
C PRO A 341 -10.06 6.66 20.71
N GLN A 342 -11.39 6.64 20.77
CA GLN A 342 -12.11 6.08 21.90
C GLN A 342 -11.98 4.56 21.95
N VAL A 343 -12.05 3.89 20.80
CA VAL A 343 -12.04 2.42 20.74
C VAL A 343 -10.67 1.90 21.13
N THR A 344 -9.59 2.58 20.69
CA THR A 344 -8.24 2.28 21.14
C THR A 344 -8.14 2.38 22.66
N ARG A 345 -8.69 3.44 23.28
CA ARG A 345 -8.67 3.63 24.74
C ARG A 345 -9.41 2.50 25.46
N ASP A 346 -10.65 2.27 25.08
CA ASP A 346 -11.51 1.23 25.67
C ASP A 346 -10.82 -0.14 25.54
N PHE A 347 -10.13 -0.40 24.42
CA PHE A 347 -9.37 -1.63 24.22
C PHE A 347 -8.23 -1.82 25.24
N PHE A 348 -7.47 -0.78 25.59
CA PHE A 348 -6.40 -0.89 26.60
C PHE A 348 -6.93 -1.23 28.00
N GLU A 349 -8.16 -0.82 28.34
CA GLU A 349 -8.81 -1.19 29.60
C GLU A 349 -9.11 -2.70 29.66
N THR A 350 -9.30 -3.35 28.51
CA THR A 350 -9.73 -4.76 28.44
C THR A 350 -8.64 -5.83 28.60
N LYS A 351 -7.38 -5.45 28.82
CA LYS A 351 -6.18 -6.32 28.97
C LYS A 351 -5.86 -7.22 27.76
N PHE A 352 -4.63 -7.11 27.24
CA PHE A 352 -4.10 -7.90 26.11
C PHE A 352 -4.06 -9.42 26.29
N THR A 353 -4.20 -9.92 27.52
CA THR A 353 -4.21 -11.36 27.83
C THR A 353 -5.33 -12.13 27.12
N ARG A 354 -6.35 -11.42 26.61
CA ARG A 354 -7.45 -11.99 25.83
C ARG A 354 -7.06 -12.44 24.41
N PHE A 355 -5.97 -11.93 23.85
CA PHE A 355 -5.55 -12.19 22.46
C PHE A 355 -4.16 -12.88 22.42
N PRO A 356 -4.08 -14.18 22.76
CA PRO A 356 -2.81 -14.89 22.90
C PRO A 356 -2.07 -15.12 21.57
N LEU A 357 -2.79 -15.08 20.44
CA LEU A 357 -2.25 -15.31 19.10
C LEU A 357 -1.98 -14.02 18.31
N LEU A 358 -2.05 -12.85 18.95
CA LEU A 358 -1.92 -11.56 18.28
C LEU A 358 -0.49 -11.36 17.75
N GLU A 359 -0.34 -11.32 16.43
CA GLU A 359 0.92 -11.14 15.69
C GLU A 359 1.12 -9.69 15.26
N LYS A 360 0.04 -8.97 14.94
CA LYS A 360 0.06 -7.59 14.46
C LYS A 360 -0.94 -6.70 15.20
N LEU A 361 -0.48 -5.53 15.63
CA LEU A 361 -1.28 -4.53 16.33
C LEU A 361 -1.03 -3.12 15.76
N ASP A 362 -2.02 -2.56 15.09
CA ASP A 362 -2.00 -1.17 14.60
C ASP A 362 -3.02 -0.33 15.38
N LEU A 363 -2.57 0.71 16.06
CA LEU A 363 -3.40 1.53 16.94
C LEU A 363 -3.29 3.01 16.61
N PHE A 364 -4.43 3.70 16.65
CA PHE A 364 -4.47 5.16 16.69
C PHE A 364 -4.55 5.63 18.15
N VAL A 365 -3.42 6.11 18.66
CA VAL A 365 -3.27 6.64 20.02
C VAL A 365 -3.80 8.07 20.04
N SER A 366 -4.75 8.34 20.94
CA SER A 366 -5.37 9.66 21.06
C SER A 366 -4.61 10.58 22.03
N ASP A 367 -4.85 11.88 21.93
CA ASP A 367 -4.31 12.92 22.83
C ASP A 367 -4.58 12.66 24.32
N ASN A 368 -5.60 11.86 24.66
CA ASN A 368 -5.94 11.57 26.06
C ASN A 368 -5.11 10.42 26.66
N MET A 369 -4.25 9.78 25.87
CA MET A 369 -3.41 8.65 26.29
C MET A 369 -1.97 9.11 26.46
N LYS A 370 -1.56 9.37 27.71
CA LYS A 370 -0.19 9.80 28.04
C LYS A 370 0.77 8.61 28.22
N SER A 371 0.26 7.47 28.63
CA SER A 371 1.03 6.24 28.79
C SER A 371 0.31 5.04 28.18
N ILE A 372 1.10 4.09 27.66
CA ILE A 372 0.61 2.79 27.22
C ILE A 372 1.51 1.67 27.75
N THR A 373 0.91 0.54 28.09
CA THR A 373 1.62 -0.68 28.46
C THR A 373 1.10 -1.83 27.58
N ILE A 374 1.99 -2.48 26.85
CA ILE A 374 1.69 -3.58 25.94
C ILE A 374 2.50 -4.79 26.38
N TYR A 375 1.81 -5.88 26.70
CA TYR A 375 2.43 -7.18 26.99
C TYR A 375 1.79 -8.23 26.08
N ASN A 376 2.58 -8.80 25.17
CA ASN A 376 2.14 -9.88 24.30
C ASN A 376 3.32 -10.72 23.79
N ARG A 377 3.27 -12.04 23.96
CA ARG A 377 4.38 -12.96 23.63
C ARG A 377 4.51 -13.30 22.15
N CYS A 378 3.44 -13.10 21.38
CA CYS A 378 3.37 -13.48 19.96
C CYS A 378 3.49 -12.29 19.01
N LEU A 379 3.45 -11.07 19.55
CA LEU A 379 3.40 -9.83 18.77
C LEU A 379 4.71 -9.59 18.02
N GLN A 380 4.60 -9.51 16.70
CA GLN A 380 5.71 -9.35 15.76
C GLN A 380 5.75 -7.93 15.18
N ARG A 381 4.59 -7.28 15.04
CA ARG A 381 4.48 -5.91 14.55
C ARG A 381 3.60 -5.05 15.44
N ILE A 382 4.09 -3.84 15.73
CA ILE A 382 3.32 -2.78 16.39
C ILE A 382 3.37 -1.52 15.54
N ALA A 383 2.22 -0.89 15.29
CA ALA A 383 2.13 0.46 14.75
C ALA A 383 1.36 1.37 15.70
N LEU A 384 1.96 2.47 16.14
CA LEU A 384 1.36 3.49 16.99
C LEU A 384 1.23 4.79 16.20
N LYS A 385 0.02 5.11 15.75
CA LYS A 385 -0.28 6.28 14.93
C LYS A 385 -0.99 7.35 15.75
N GLY A 386 -0.85 8.61 15.36
CA GLY A 386 -1.54 9.73 16.02
C GLY A 386 -0.96 10.13 17.38
N CYS A 387 0.26 9.70 17.70
CA CYS A 387 0.91 9.93 18.99
C CYS A 387 1.31 11.40 19.19
N THR A 388 0.35 12.24 19.58
CA THR A 388 0.57 13.68 19.83
C THR A 388 0.98 13.97 21.27
N LYS A 389 0.34 13.32 22.25
CA LYS A 389 0.55 13.54 23.70
C LYS A 389 1.05 12.31 24.47
N LEU A 390 1.44 11.26 23.76
CA LEU A 390 2.01 10.05 24.36
C LEU A 390 3.42 10.37 24.87
N THR A 391 3.66 10.20 26.18
CA THR A 391 4.94 10.50 26.83
C THR A 391 5.72 9.24 27.22
N TYR A 392 5.04 8.14 27.50
CA TYR A 392 5.65 6.89 27.96
C TYR A 392 4.99 5.66 27.29
N ALA A 393 5.78 4.69 26.88
CA ALA A 393 5.29 3.44 26.33
C ALA A 393 6.14 2.26 26.84
N GLN A 394 5.55 1.34 27.59
CA GLN A 394 6.20 0.11 27.99
C GLN A 394 5.75 -1.04 27.08
N ILE A 395 6.67 -1.66 26.36
CA ILE A 395 6.36 -2.71 25.40
C ILE A 395 7.20 -3.95 25.72
N THR A 396 6.52 -5.01 26.16
CA THR A 396 7.11 -6.34 26.39
C THR A 396 6.58 -7.30 25.33
N ALA A 397 7.33 -7.41 24.23
CA ALA A 397 7.00 -8.25 23.08
C ALA A 397 8.25 -8.97 22.54
N PRO A 398 8.60 -10.16 23.04
CA PRO A 398 9.86 -10.85 22.73
C PRO A 398 10.08 -11.20 21.26
N LYS A 399 9.00 -11.28 20.47
CA LYS A 399 9.05 -11.59 19.03
C LYS A 399 8.94 -10.34 18.14
N LEU A 400 9.02 -9.14 18.71
CA LEU A 400 8.84 -7.90 17.95
C LEU A 400 9.97 -7.72 16.93
N VAL A 401 9.61 -7.66 15.65
CA VAL A 401 10.54 -7.48 14.53
C VAL A 401 10.26 -6.22 13.71
N SER A 402 9.03 -5.67 13.79
CA SER A 402 8.60 -4.47 13.07
C SER A 402 7.95 -3.46 14.02
N PHE A 403 8.41 -2.20 13.98
CA PHE A 403 7.87 -1.12 14.82
C PHE A 403 7.60 0.15 14.02
N GLU A 404 6.37 0.63 14.03
CA GLU A 404 5.96 1.88 13.39
C GLU A 404 5.47 2.89 14.45
N LEU A 405 5.98 4.11 14.42
CA LEU A 405 5.54 5.21 15.26
C LEU A 405 5.26 6.41 14.37
N LYS A 406 4.05 6.96 14.45
CA LYS A 406 3.68 8.19 13.76
C LYS A 406 3.02 9.17 14.73
N GLY A 407 3.59 10.37 14.86
CA GLY A 407 3.11 11.34 15.84
C GLY A 407 3.82 12.69 15.77
N ASP A 408 3.62 13.49 16.80
CA ASP A 408 4.23 14.82 16.92
C ASP A 408 5.36 14.82 17.97
N ASN A 409 5.39 13.82 18.87
CA ASN A 409 6.36 13.70 19.96
C ASN A 409 6.93 12.28 20.06
N MET A 410 8.18 12.17 20.50
CA MET A 410 8.84 10.89 20.77
C MET A 410 8.57 10.41 22.20
N PRO A 411 7.71 9.42 22.48
CA PRO A 411 7.56 8.92 23.85
C PRO A 411 8.84 8.26 24.35
N TYR A 412 9.06 8.25 25.66
CA TYR A 412 10.04 7.33 26.25
C TYR A 412 9.52 5.90 26.07
N ILE A 413 10.20 5.12 25.23
CA ILE A 413 9.79 3.74 24.94
C ILE A 413 10.71 2.78 25.67
N ASP A 414 10.15 2.12 26.67
CA ASP A 414 10.76 1.04 27.42
C ASP A 414 10.38 -0.30 26.78
N PHE A 415 11.23 -0.77 25.89
CA PHE A 415 11.24 -2.15 25.43
C PHE A 415 12.65 -2.70 25.49
N HIS A 416 12.76 -3.99 25.81
CA HIS A 416 14.03 -4.72 25.70
C HIS A 416 14.46 -4.70 24.22
N PRO A 417 15.73 -4.35 23.90
CA PRO A 417 16.18 -4.18 22.52
C PRO A 417 16.00 -5.49 21.76
N PHE A 418 14.90 -5.57 21.02
CA PHE A 418 14.61 -6.70 20.15
C PHE A 418 15.40 -6.52 18.85
N ARG A 419 15.61 -7.64 18.14
CA ARG A 419 16.19 -7.68 16.79
C ARG A 419 15.21 -7.06 15.78
N LEU A 420 14.87 -5.78 15.93
CA LEU A 420 14.04 -5.06 14.97
C LEU A 420 14.73 -5.14 13.62
N THR A 421 14.05 -5.74 12.65
CA THR A 421 14.51 -5.83 11.26
C THR A 421 13.82 -4.79 10.38
N ASP A 422 12.78 -4.15 10.90
CA ASP A 422 11.97 -3.14 10.23
C ASP A 422 11.50 -2.11 11.25
N ALA A 423 11.57 -0.84 10.89
CA ALA A 423 11.10 0.23 11.73
C ALA A 423 10.77 1.45 10.88
N LYS A 424 9.69 2.12 11.24
CA LYS A 424 9.26 3.37 10.64
C LYS A 424 8.86 4.37 11.71
N VAL A 425 9.71 5.34 12.00
CA VAL A 425 9.39 6.41 12.96
C VAL A 425 9.22 7.70 12.19
N SER A 426 8.00 8.23 12.11
CA SER A 426 7.67 9.49 11.45
C SER A 426 7.17 10.50 12.48
N LEU A 427 8.01 11.48 12.82
CA LEU A 427 7.69 12.52 13.81
C LEU A 427 7.65 13.88 13.15
N VAL A 428 6.55 14.62 13.34
CA VAL A 428 6.33 15.94 12.73
C VAL A 428 6.20 17.01 13.83
N SER A 429 7.09 17.99 13.81
CA SER A 429 6.96 19.18 14.66
C SER A 429 5.85 20.09 14.11
N LYS A 430 4.74 20.25 14.84
CA LYS A 430 3.70 21.26 14.52
C LYS A 430 3.99 22.54 15.29
N SER A 431 4.43 23.60 14.61
CA SER A 431 4.47 24.94 15.16
C SER A 431 3.64 25.89 14.28
N GLU A 432 2.44 26.25 14.75
CA GLU A 432 1.83 27.52 14.37
C GLU A 432 2.28 28.55 15.40
N HIS A 433 3.26 29.36 14.99
CA HIS A 433 3.65 30.65 15.56
C HIS A 433 4.36 30.74 16.93
N ARG A 434 5.52 31.42 16.84
CA ARG A 434 6.12 32.36 17.83
C ARG A 434 6.51 31.80 19.19
N HIS A 435 7.66 31.11 19.24
CA HIS A 435 8.66 31.42 20.26
C HIS A 435 10.05 31.42 19.61
N ILE A 436 10.66 32.60 19.56
CA ILE A 436 12.10 32.77 19.30
C ILE A 436 12.79 32.19 20.54
N GLY A 437 13.22 30.94 20.42
CA GLY A 437 13.91 30.21 21.47
C GLY A 437 14.37 28.86 20.94
N LEU A 438 15.68 28.65 20.89
CA LEU A 438 16.35 27.36 20.70
C LEU A 438 15.72 26.32 21.64
N GLY A 439 14.78 25.48 21.19
CA GLY A 439 14.05 24.64 22.15
C GLY A 439 13.39 23.36 21.65
N ILE A 440 12.63 23.37 20.55
CA ILE A 440 11.72 22.24 20.26
C ILE A 440 12.38 21.14 19.43
N GLY A 441 13.05 21.49 18.31
CA GLY A 441 13.80 20.51 17.52
C GLY A 441 14.90 19.82 18.34
N ASN A 442 15.55 20.59 19.22
CA ASN A 442 16.55 20.08 20.15
C ASN A 442 15.93 19.10 21.16
N LYS A 443 14.74 19.41 21.69
CA LYS A 443 14.02 18.52 22.60
C LYS A 443 13.63 17.19 21.94
N LEU A 444 13.07 17.22 20.72
CA LEU A 444 12.74 15.99 19.98
C LEU A 444 13.99 15.15 19.73
N TRP A 445 15.08 15.78 19.29
CA TRP A 445 16.36 15.10 19.10
C TRP A 445 16.91 14.47 20.37
N HIS A 446 16.92 15.19 21.49
CA HIS A 446 17.35 14.65 22.78
C HIS A 446 16.54 13.43 23.21
N MET A 447 15.25 13.39 22.88
CA MET A 447 14.37 12.25 23.17
C MET A 447 14.56 11.10 22.18
N MET A 448 14.85 11.40 20.92
CA MET A 448 15.10 10.39 19.88
C MET A 448 16.48 9.75 19.96
N ARG A 449 17.53 10.48 20.36
CA ARG A 449 18.92 9.99 20.36
C ARG A 449 19.10 8.68 21.14
N PRO A 450 18.58 8.52 22.37
CA PRO A 450 18.65 7.24 23.09
C PRO A 450 17.92 6.10 22.39
N PHE A 451 16.90 6.43 21.58
CA PHE A 451 16.13 5.45 20.83
C PHE A 451 16.84 5.02 19.53
N ILE A 452 17.51 5.95 18.84
CA ILE A 452 18.33 5.66 17.67
C ILE A 452 19.43 4.64 18.02
N LEU A 453 20.04 4.77 19.20
CA LEU A 453 21.05 3.84 19.71
C LEU A 453 20.53 2.42 19.97
N LYS A 454 19.21 2.19 19.94
CA LYS A 454 18.62 0.85 20.04
C LYS A 454 18.58 0.11 18.71
N PHE A 455 18.84 0.77 17.57
CA PHE A 455 18.88 0.16 16.24
C PHE A 455 20.28 -0.31 15.88
N SER A 456 20.37 -1.33 15.03
CA SER A 456 21.64 -1.71 14.38
C SER A 456 22.10 -0.62 13.42
N SER A 457 23.38 -0.25 13.45
CA SER A 457 24.00 0.78 12.59
C SER A 457 23.81 0.53 11.09
N GLU A 458 23.92 -0.73 10.64
CA GLU A 458 23.94 -1.08 9.20
C GLU A 458 22.54 -1.36 8.60
N GLY A 459 21.51 -1.46 9.44
CA GLY A 459 20.17 -1.92 9.03
C GLY A 459 19.15 -0.81 8.73
N PHE A 460 19.45 0.43 9.12
CA PHE A 460 18.49 1.54 9.10
C PHE A 460 19.12 2.84 8.62
N LYS A 461 18.32 3.68 7.96
CA LYS A 461 18.66 5.04 7.54
C LYS A 461 17.79 6.03 8.32
N LEU A 462 18.36 7.18 8.66
CA LEU A 462 17.63 8.29 9.26
C LEU A 462 17.53 9.42 8.24
N ILE A 463 16.31 9.84 7.94
CA ILE A 463 16.01 11.01 7.13
C ILE A 463 15.53 12.11 8.08
N MET A 464 16.24 13.22 8.11
CA MET A 464 15.88 14.43 8.82
C MET A 464 15.48 15.45 7.79
N HIS A 465 14.31 16.08 7.93
CA HIS A 465 13.89 17.08 6.96
C HIS A 465 13.20 18.28 7.62
N SER A 466 13.43 19.45 7.05
CA SER A 466 12.69 20.69 7.31
C SER A 466 11.86 21.05 6.08
N LYS A 467 11.27 22.25 6.05
CA LYS A 467 10.56 22.75 4.85
C LYS A 467 11.48 22.90 3.64
N LYS A 468 12.76 23.21 3.85
CA LYS A 468 13.72 23.53 2.77
C LYS A 468 14.83 22.50 2.61
N ASN A 469 15.17 21.71 3.63
CA ASN A 469 16.38 20.90 3.62
C ASN A 469 16.08 19.46 4.00
N ILE A 470 16.72 18.51 3.32
CA ILE A 470 16.69 17.08 3.64
C ILE A 470 18.12 16.62 3.96
N ILE A 471 18.29 15.87 5.03
CA ILE A 471 19.56 15.28 5.45
C ILE A 471 19.31 13.78 5.66
N ILE A 472 20.07 12.93 4.99
CA ILE A 472 19.94 11.48 5.05
C ILE A 472 21.20 10.90 5.66
N HIS A 473 21.08 10.16 6.75
CA HIS A 473 22.14 9.37 7.34
C HIS A 473 21.97 7.92 6.96
N GLU A 474 22.98 7.33 6.31
CA GLU A 474 23.02 5.90 6.02
C GLU A 474 23.47 5.04 7.21
N ASP A 475 24.24 5.65 8.11
CA ASP A 475 24.69 5.04 9.35
C ASP A 475 24.18 5.84 10.55
N LEU A 476 23.59 5.13 11.51
CA LEU A 476 23.04 5.69 12.74
C LEU A 476 24.07 5.85 13.87
N SER A 477 25.31 5.39 13.70
CA SER A 477 26.36 5.39 14.73
C SER A 477 26.79 6.80 15.18
N ASN A 478 26.88 7.75 14.23
CA ASN A 478 27.47 9.08 14.43
C ASN A 478 26.55 10.23 14.00
N VAL A 479 25.25 10.09 14.20
CA VAL A 479 24.28 11.15 13.84
C VAL A 479 24.42 12.36 14.78
N LYS A 480 24.66 13.53 14.20
CA LYS A 480 24.69 14.83 14.91
C LYS A 480 23.40 15.62 14.63
N PHE A 481 23.02 16.49 15.56
CA PHE A 481 21.83 17.35 15.41
C PHE A 481 22.13 18.60 14.58
N PRO A 482 21.41 18.85 13.47
CA PRO A 482 21.55 20.06 12.68
C PRO A 482 20.85 21.25 13.35
N PRO A 483 21.37 22.47 13.18
CA PRO A 483 20.81 23.71 13.72
C PRO A 483 19.59 24.18 12.90
N LEU A 484 18.64 23.29 12.65
CA LEU A 484 17.43 23.58 11.90
C LEU A 484 16.22 23.66 12.85
N HIS A 485 15.39 24.68 12.62
CA HIS A 485 14.07 24.78 13.23
C HIS A 485 13.07 23.87 12.49
N ASP A 486 12.05 23.35 13.19
CA ASP A 486 10.98 22.50 12.63
C ASP A 486 11.44 21.23 11.91
N LEU A 487 12.35 20.48 12.55
CA LEU A 487 12.79 19.17 12.05
C LEU A 487 11.72 18.10 12.23
N SER A 488 11.50 17.36 11.14
CA SER A 488 10.79 16.08 11.12
C SER A 488 11.79 14.96 10.88
N PHE A 489 11.47 13.79 11.41
CA PHE A 489 12.39 12.64 11.41
C PHE A 489 11.67 11.42 10.86
N GLU A 490 12.37 10.71 9.96
CA GLU A 490 11.98 9.42 9.41
C GLU A 490 13.10 8.40 9.58
N ILE A 491 12.93 7.42 10.47
CA ILE A 491 13.82 6.25 10.53
C ILE A 491 13.20 5.17 9.64
N ILE A 492 13.95 4.62 8.69
CA ILE A 492 13.48 3.57 7.79
C ILE A 492 14.53 2.45 7.65
N LYS A 493 14.09 1.24 7.32
CA LYS A 493 14.99 0.13 6.99
C LYS A 493 15.86 0.47 5.77
N SER A 494 17.16 0.14 5.80
CA SER A 494 18.09 0.42 4.69
C SER A 494 17.71 -0.27 3.39
N SER A 495 17.06 -1.43 3.46
CA SER A 495 16.52 -2.15 2.29
C SER A 495 15.16 -1.61 1.82
N ALA A 496 14.55 -0.64 2.51
CA ALA A 496 13.29 -0.06 2.08
C ALA A 496 13.48 0.78 0.82
N CYS A 497 12.42 0.96 0.04
CA CYS A 497 12.41 1.85 -1.13
C CYS A 497 12.47 3.32 -0.66
N ILE A 498 13.65 3.77 -0.24
CA ILE A 498 13.91 5.17 0.15
C ILE A 498 13.57 6.14 -0.97
N GLN A 499 13.58 5.67 -2.21
CA GLN A 499 13.06 6.41 -3.36
C GLN A 499 11.63 6.86 -3.11
N ASP A 500 10.71 6.00 -2.66
CA ASP A 500 9.29 6.37 -2.44
C ASP A 500 9.13 7.49 -1.39
N VAL A 501 9.94 7.43 -0.33
CA VAL A 501 9.98 8.47 0.71
C VAL A 501 10.48 9.78 0.10
N LEU A 502 11.60 9.75 -0.63
CA LEU A 502 12.14 10.92 -1.29
C LEU A 502 11.22 11.48 -2.39
N TYR A 503 10.55 10.63 -3.17
CA TYR A 503 9.53 11.03 -4.15
C TYR A 503 8.41 11.81 -3.47
N GLY A 504 7.95 11.33 -2.31
CA GLY A 504 6.96 12.02 -1.49
C GLY A 504 7.47 13.38 -1.02
N LEU A 505 8.65 13.41 -0.39
CA LEU A 505 9.25 14.63 0.16
C LEU A 505 9.54 15.68 -0.91
N LEU A 506 10.13 15.29 -2.04
CA LEU A 506 10.39 16.17 -3.19
C LEU A 506 9.10 16.75 -3.76
N ARG A 507 8.03 15.95 -3.81
CA ARG A 507 6.71 16.41 -4.27
C ARG A 507 6.05 17.39 -3.32
N THR A 508 6.24 17.23 -2.02
CA THR A 508 5.51 18.03 -1.02
C THR A 508 6.27 19.27 -0.58
N LEU A 509 7.60 19.20 -0.52
CA LEU A 509 8.43 20.23 0.13
C LEU A 509 9.12 21.15 -0.88
N HIS A 510 9.40 20.68 -2.10
CA HIS A 510 10.32 21.35 -3.03
C HIS A 510 11.60 21.85 -2.32
N PRO A 511 12.36 20.94 -1.69
CA PRO A 511 13.50 21.32 -0.86
C PRO A 511 14.60 21.97 -1.70
N VAL A 512 15.30 22.94 -1.12
CA VAL A 512 16.46 23.61 -1.69
C VAL A 512 17.70 22.69 -1.67
N SER A 513 17.80 21.79 -0.67
CA SER A 513 18.95 20.90 -0.56
C SER A 513 18.62 19.48 -0.09
N VAL A 514 19.44 18.53 -0.56
CA VAL A 514 19.49 17.14 -0.10
C VAL A 514 20.94 16.78 0.24
N SER A 515 21.22 16.58 1.52
CA SER A 515 22.52 16.14 2.03
C SER A 515 22.48 14.65 2.38
N ILE A 516 23.50 13.89 2.02
CA ILE A 516 23.61 12.46 2.28
C ILE A 516 24.91 12.19 3.01
N ILE A 517 24.80 11.62 4.20
CA ILE A 517 25.89 11.21 5.06
C ILE A 517 26.00 9.69 4.96
N SER A 518 26.94 9.24 4.15
CA SER A 518 27.17 7.85 3.77
C SER A 518 28.31 7.22 4.59
N SER A 519 28.26 5.91 4.78
CA SER A 519 29.45 5.15 5.17
C SER A 519 30.46 5.13 4.03
N SER A 520 31.75 5.02 4.35
CA SER A 520 32.81 4.77 3.36
C SER A 520 32.37 3.61 2.46
N ASP A 521 32.34 3.81 1.14
CA ASP A 521 32.00 2.82 0.09
C ASP A 521 30.52 2.67 -0.34
N SER A 522 29.60 3.52 0.13
CA SER A 522 28.21 3.48 -0.35
C SER A 522 28.00 4.16 -1.73
N LYS A 523 27.36 3.47 -2.68
CA LYS A 523 26.87 4.03 -3.96
C LYS A 523 25.47 4.67 -3.88
N PHE A 524 24.97 4.87 -2.66
CA PHE A 524 23.62 5.36 -2.45
C PHE A 524 23.46 6.82 -2.92
N SER A 525 24.46 7.67 -2.67
CA SER A 525 24.41 9.06 -3.12
C SER A 525 24.34 9.19 -4.64
N GLU A 526 25.09 8.34 -5.37
CA GLU A 526 25.00 8.21 -6.84
C GLU A 526 23.60 7.78 -7.28
N SER A 527 22.98 6.82 -6.57
CA SER A 527 21.64 6.34 -6.87
C SER A 527 20.57 7.42 -6.65
N VAL A 528 20.72 8.24 -5.60
CA VAL A 528 19.83 9.38 -5.32
C VAL A 528 20.04 10.48 -6.35
N TYR A 529 21.29 10.76 -6.74
CA TYR A 529 21.58 11.71 -7.81
C TYR A 529 20.96 11.27 -9.14
N GLU A 530 21.17 10.02 -9.58
CA GLU A 530 20.60 9.49 -10.81
C GLU A 530 19.06 9.45 -10.79
N MET A 531 18.46 9.29 -9.60
CA MET A 531 17.02 9.46 -9.43
C MET A 531 16.57 10.91 -9.69
N MET A 532 17.29 11.91 -9.16
CA MET A 532 16.94 13.33 -9.30
C MET A 532 17.37 13.93 -10.65
N LYS A 533 18.37 13.36 -11.30
CA LYS A 533 18.89 13.77 -12.60
C LYS A 533 17.77 13.73 -13.64
N ILE A 534 17.49 14.89 -14.20
CA ILE A 534 16.49 15.10 -15.25
C ILE A 534 17.06 14.44 -16.52
N LYS A 535 16.36 13.43 -17.07
CA LYS A 535 16.81 12.69 -18.26
C LYS A 535 16.00 12.96 -19.53
N ASP A 536 14.82 13.58 -19.42
CA ASP A 536 13.93 13.85 -20.57
C ASP A 536 13.37 15.27 -20.50
N GLU A 537 13.32 15.96 -21.64
CA GLU A 537 12.72 17.30 -21.80
C GLU A 537 11.20 17.31 -21.53
N ASP A 538 10.54 16.14 -21.58
CA ASP A 538 9.13 15.95 -21.23
C ASP A 538 8.92 14.62 -20.48
N PRO A 539 9.01 14.60 -19.14
CA PRO A 539 8.95 13.36 -18.38
C PRO A 539 7.56 12.71 -18.53
N ILE A 540 7.51 11.53 -19.17
CA ILE A 540 6.28 10.72 -19.39
C ILE A 540 5.65 10.23 -18.05
N CYS A 541 6.16 10.66 -16.89
CA CYS A 541 5.70 10.29 -15.55
C CYS A 541 4.21 10.59 -15.30
N CYS A 542 3.60 11.52 -16.06
CA CYS A 542 2.25 12.05 -15.78
C CYS A 542 1.28 12.00 -16.98
N ARG A 543 1.40 11.01 -17.88
CA ARG A 543 0.60 10.89 -19.12
C ARG A 543 -0.94 11.00 -18.99
N TYR A 544 -1.49 10.88 -17.78
CA TYR A 544 -2.93 10.93 -17.48
C TYR A 544 -3.32 12.00 -16.46
N ASN A 545 -2.39 12.84 -16.00
CA ASN A 545 -2.69 13.93 -15.08
C ASN A 545 -2.87 15.24 -15.84
N THR A 546 -3.89 16.02 -15.48
CA THR A 546 -4.09 17.38 -15.99
C THR A 546 -2.87 18.26 -15.69
N SER A 547 -2.70 19.36 -16.43
CA SER A 547 -1.58 20.31 -16.27
C SER A 547 -1.36 20.80 -14.83
N LYS A 548 -2.39 20.73 -13.97
CA LYS A 548 -2.37 21.11 -12.55
C LYS A 548 -1.86 20.03 -11.57
N ASN A 549 -1.60 18.79 -12.02
CA ASN A 549 -1.19 17.67 -11.14
C ASN A 549 0.06 16.94 -11.64
N LYS A 550 1.04 17.71 -12.15
CA LYS A 550 2.33 17.21 -12.62
C LYS A 550 3.20 16.71 -11.46
N CYS A 551 4.07 15.72 -11.73
CA CYS A 551 5.04 15.19 -10.74
C CYS A 551 6.19 16.19 -10.51
N TRP A 552 6.89 16.11 -9.36
CA TRP A 552 7.98 17.05 -9.00
C TRP A 552 9.07 17.18 -10.07
N ARG A 553 9.28 16.14 -10.89
CA ARG A 553 10.23 16.16 -12.01
C ARG A 553 9.94 17.22 -13.07
N HIS A 554 8.70 17.71 -13.18
CA HIS A 554 8.36 18.80 -14.09
C HIS A 554 8.68 20.19 -13.53
N PHE A 555 8.94 20.28 -12.22
CA PHE A 555 9.22 21.53 -11.53
C PHE A 555 10.69 21.62 -11.12
N LEU A 556 11.40 20.51 -11.04
CA LEU A 556 12.83 20.51 -10.77
C LEU A 556 13.57 20.89 -12.06
N LYS A 557 14.28 22.02 -12.02
CA LYS A 557 15.02 22.57 -13.16
C LYS A 557 16.46 22.08 -13.20
N GLU A 558 17.11 22.04 -12.04
CA GLU A 558 18.54 21.73 -11.95
C GLU A 558 18.88 21.03 -10.63
N VAL A 559 19.85 20.11 -10.70
CA VAL A 559 20.45 19.43 -9.56
C VAL A 559 21.96 19.63 -9.62
N LYS A 560 22.50 20.46 -8.72
CA LYS A 560 23.95 20.69 -8.62
C LYS A 560 24.52 19.84 -7.49
N ASN A 561 25.61 19.12 -7.77
CA ASN A 561 26.41 18.47 -6.74
C ASN A 561 27.44 19.49 -6.25
N GLU A 562 27.30 19.94 -5.00
CA GLU A 562 28.17 20.97 -4.42
C GLU A 562 29.26 20.30 -3.59
N ASN A 563 30.52 20.63 -3.90
CA ASN A 563 31.64 20.26 -3.05
C ASN A 563 31.78 21.27 -1.88
N TRP A 564 32.79 21.08 -1.05
CA TRP A 564 33.01 21.94 0.12
C TRP A 564 33.37 23.39 -0.20
N GLU A 565 34.13 23.58 -1.28
CA GLU A 565 34.58 24.90 -1.74
C GLU A 565 33.37 25.68 -2.27
N ASP A 566 32.52 25.03 -3.06
CA ASP A 566 31.26 25.60 -3.54
C ASP A 566 30.38 26.05 -2.36
N MET A 567 30.20 25.19 -1.35
CA MET A 567 29.42 25.52 -0.14
C MET A 567 29.91 26.76 0.58
N LEU A 568 31.23 26.95 0.68
CA LEU A 568 31.86 28.09 1.36
C LEU A 568 31.60 29.40 0.62
N GLU A 569 31.72 29.41 -0.71
CA GLU A 569 31.39 30.58 -1.52
C GLU A 569 29.93 31.02 -1.33
N ILE A 570 29.01 30.06 -1.19
CA ILE A 570 27.59 30.37 -0.99
C ILE A 570 27.32 30.87 0.42
N VAL A 571 28.00 30.33 1.43
CA VAL A 571 27.92 30.82 2.80
C VAL A 571 28.32 32.29 2.88
N GLU A 572 29.33 32.70 2.12
CA GLU A 572 29.80 34.09 2.02
C GLU A 572 28.87 34.99 1.19
N ALA A 573 28.11 34.42 0.25
CA ALA A 573 27.23 35.15 -0.68
C ALA A 573 25.72 35.12 -0.35
N SER A 574 25.26 34.26 0.59
CA SER A 574 23.84 34.00 0.85
C SER A 574 23.24 34.92 1.92
N GLU A 575 22.10 35.56 1.61
CA GLU A 575 21.28 36.30 2.59
C GLU A 575 20.37 35.37 3.44
N ASP A 576 20.24 34.09 3.10
CA ASP A 576 19.45 33.11 3.88
C ASP A 576 20.28 32.52 5.03
N GLU A 577 20.16 33.16 6.20
CA GLU A 577 20.85 32.80 7.44
C GLU A 577 20.70 31.30 7.80
N ILE A 578 19.56 30.68 7.50
CA ILE A 578 19.29 29.26 7.80
C ILE A 578 20.11 28.33 6.92
N THR A 579 20.27 28.68 5.64
CA THR A 579 21.03 27.89 4.67
C THR A 579 22.53 27.98 4.97
N SER A 580 23.03 29.18 5.24
CA SER A 580 24.43 29.38 5.63
C SER A 580 24.78 28.67 6.94
N THR A 581 23.88 28.73 7.94
CA THR A 581 24.05 28.04 9.23
C THR A 581 24.08 26.52 9.07
N LEU A 582 23.25 25.95 8.18
CA LEU A 582 23.26 24.52 7.89
C LEU A 582 24.58 24.08 7.24
N TYR A 583 25.07 24.84 6.26
CA TYR A 583 26.29 24.52 5.53
C TYR A 583 27.51 24.55 6.46
N PHE A 584 27.64 25.61 7.28
CA PHE A 584 28.65 25.68 8.32
C PHE A 584 28.59 24.50 9.31
N TRP A 585 27.38 24.08 9.69
CA TRP A 585 27.23 22.94 10.58
C TRP A 585 27.63 21.62 9.94
N LEU A 586 27.21 21.35 8.69
CA LEU A 586 27.64 20.18 7.93
C LEU A 586 29.17 20.17 7.90
N GLN A 587 29.76 21.35 7.74
CA GLN A 587 31.20 21.53 7.74
C GLN A 587 31.90 21.13 9.03
N LEU A 588 31.57 21.79 10.13
CA LEU A 588 32.16 21.48 11.43
C LEU A 588 31.89 20.04 11.85
N SER A 589 30.75 19.49 11.44
CA SER A 589 30.32 18.16 11.85
C SER A 589 31.00 17.03 11.10
N TYR A 590 31.36 17.19 9.82
CA TYR A 590 31.80 16.07 8.98
C TYR A 590 33.07 16.34 8.16
N SER A 591 33.69 17.54 8.25
CA SER A 591 34.96 17.86 7.55
C SER A 591 36.20 17.14 8.08
N THR A 592 36.18 16.72 9.35
CA THR A 592 37.36 16.19 10.06
C THR A 592 37.41 14.66 10.14
N THR A 593 36.33 14.00 9.74
CA THR A 593 36.23 12.55 9.52
C THR A 593 36.53 12.24 8.06
N GLU A 594 37.19 11.12 7.77
CA GLU A 594 37.71 10.73 6.43
C GLU A 594 36.90 11.23 5.21
N PRO A 595 37.56 11.62 4.11
CA PRO A 595 37.04 12.55 3.08
C PRO A 595 35.89 12.06 2.18
N ARG A 596 35.14 11.01 2.52
CA ARG A 596 34.10 10.42 1.63
C ARG A 596 32.72 10.24 2.24
N GLN A 597 32.42 10.87 3.38
CA GLN A 597 31.15 10.61 4.08
C GLN A 597 30.00 11.54 3.73
N LEU A 598 30.21 12.70 3.08
CA LEU A 598 29.12 13.65 2.79
C LEU A 598 29.00 13.95 1.29
N THR A 599 27.80 13.78 0.74
CA THR A 599 27.41 14.25 -0.59
C THR A 599 26.28 15.26 -0.45
N HIS A 600 26.33 16.37 -1.18
CA HIS A 600 25.30 17.41 -1.10
C HIS A 600 24.78 17.83 -2.46
N PHE A 601 23.46 17.87 -2.57
CA PHE A 601 22.77 18.29 -3.78
C PHE A 601 21.97 19.55 -3.51
N ARG A 602 22.20 20.59 -4.31
CA ARG A 602 21.33 21.76 -4.41
C ARG A 602 20.31 21.56 -5.52
N LEU A 603 19.07 21.91 -5.22
CA LEU A 603 17.91 21.72 -6.08
C LEU A 603 17.30 23.08 -6.43
N ASN A 604 17.19 23.37 -7.74
CA ASN A 604 16.53 24.56 -8.24
C ASN A 604 15.16 24.20 -8.83
N TRP A 605 14.12 24.93 -8.43
CA TRP A 605 12.74 24.67 -8.83
C TRP A 605 12.18 25.81 -9.69
N ASP A 606 11.35 25.48 -10.66
CA ASP A 606 10.55 26.45 -11.40
C ASP A 606 9.42 26.99 -10.52
N THR A 607 9.27 28.31 -10.49
CA THR A 607 8.24 28.98 -9.72
C THR A 607 6.87 28.80 -10.36
N HIS A 608 6.00 28.00 -9.75
CA HIS A 608 4.57 28.23 -9.82
C HIS A 608 4.11 28.61 -8.41
N GLU A 609 3.79 29.89 -8.21
CA GLU A 609 2.96 30.29 -7.08
C GLU A 609 1.68 29.43 -7.11
N PRO A 610 1.36 28.67 -6.05
CA PRO A 610 0.02 28.14 -5.91
C PRO A 610 -0.88 29.35 -5.67
N VAL A 611 -1.60 29.79 -6.70
CA VAL A 611 -2.71 30.73 -6.52
C VAL A 611 -3.69 30.05 -5.57
N LEU A 612 -3.64 30.45 -4.30
CA LEU A 612 -4.70 30.24 -3.34
C LEU A 612 -5.88 31.09 -3.81
N GLU A 613 -6.72 30.54 -4.69
CA GLU A 613 -8.06 31.11 -4.90
C GLU A 613 -8.90 30.80 -3.66
N THR A 614 -9.34 31.90 -3.05
CA THR A 614 -10.16 32.07 -1.83
C THR A 614 -11.48 31.35 -1.83
#